data_AF-A0A0R2X9K8-F1
#
_entry.id   AF-A0A0R2X9K8-F1
#
_cell.length_a   1.000
_cell.length_b   1.000
_cell.length_c   1.000
_cell.angle_alpha   90.00
_cell.angle_beta   90.00
_cell.angle_gamma   90.00
#
_symmetry.space_group_name_H-M   'P 1'
#
loop_
_entity.id
_entity.type
_entity.pdbx_description
1 polymer ?
#
loop_
_entity_poly.entity_id
_entity_poly.type
_entity_poly.pdbx_seq_one_letter_code
_entity_poly.pdbx_strand_id
1 'polypeptide(L)'
;MEAVRNCMGLNASVLPGLGTFRIGNRLRGLLEMGIALGGTIFFCVTLFQVMGDRDESMTFFQAVAPYALRLILAVILVLGSWLSGVLFAHGLLRK
;
A
#
# COMPACT_ATOMS: atom_id res chain seq x y z
N MET A 1 -20.47 11.81 -11.72
CA MET A 1 -19.93 12.05 -10.36
C MET A 1 -19.95 10.81 -9.47
N GLU A 2 -21.00 9.99 -9.52
CA GLU A 2 -21.14 8.80 -8.68
C GLU A 2 -20.00 7.77 -8.84
N ALA A 3 -19.56 7.50 -10.08
CA ALA A 3 -18.42 6.63 -10.35
C ALA A 3 -17.10 7.10 -9.71
N VAL A 4 -16.90 8.43 -9.61
CA VAL A 4 -15.69 9.02 -9.02
C VAL A 4 -15.73 8.94 -7.49
N ARG A 5 -16.92 9.13 -6.89
CA ARG A 5 -17.13 8.87 -5.45
C ARG A 5 -16.92 7.40 -5.11
N ASN A 6 -17.43 6.49 -5.93
CA ASN A 6 -17.18 5.05 -5.77
C ASN A 6 -15.69 4.70 -5.92
N CYS A 7 -14.98 5.32 -6.87
CA CYS A 7 -13.53 5.16 -7.00
C CYS A 7 -12.78 5.56 -5.73
N MET A 8 -13.11 6.74 -5.18
CA MET A 8 -12.49 7.24 -3.96
C MET A 8 -12.80 6.32 -2.77
N GLY A 9 -14.06 5.90 -2.62
CA GLY A 9 -14.48 4.95 -1.59
C GLY A 9 -13.73 3.62 -1.67
N LEU A 10 -13.70 2.99 -2.86
CA LEU A 10 -13.04 1.70 -3.06
C LEU A 10 -11.53 1.75 -2.80
N ASN A 11 -10.86 2.82 -3.23
CA ASN A 11 -9.44 3.01 -2.97
C ASN A 11 -9.17 3.27 -1.48
N ALA A 12 -10.09 3.90 -0.75
CA ALA A 12 -9.93 4.18 0.68
C ALA A 12 -10.30 3.01 1.61
N SER A 13 -11.22 2.13 1.20
CA SER A 13 -11.81 1.13 2.11
C SER A 13 -11.44 -0.33 1.82
N VAL A 14 -11.05 -0.69 0.59
CA VAL A 14 -10.85 -2.11 0.23
C VAL A 14 -9.46 -2.38 -0.32
N LEU A 15 -9.10 -1.75 -1.44
CA LEU A 15 -7.86 -2.07 -2.14
C LEU A 15 -7.35 -0.86 -2.95
N PRO A 16 -6.11 -0.41 -2.73
CA PRO A 16 -5.48 0.61 -3.57
C PRO A 16 -5.53 0.19 -5.04
N GLY A 17 -5.98 1.09 -5.92
CA GLY A 17 -6.02 0.87 -7.37
C GLY A 17 -7.29 0.21 -7.91
N LEU A 18 -8.12 -0.40 -7.07
CA LEU A 18 -9.39 -1.01 -7.51
C LEU A 18 -10.38 0.04 -8.02
N GLY A 19 -10.46 1.19 -7.35
CA GLY A 19 -11.28 2.31 -7.79
C GLY A 19 -10.83 2.81 -9.16
N THR A 20 -9.52 3.03 -9.32
CA THR A 20 -8.86 3.49 -10.55
C THR A 20 -9.10 2.54 -11.72
N PHE A 21 -9.04 1.22 -11.44
CA PHE A 21 -9.33 0.18 -12.41
C PHE A 21 -10.80 0.22 -12.88
N ARG A 22 -11.76 0.33 -11.94
CA ARG A 22 -13.20 0.33 -12.26
C ARG A 22 -13.65 1.54 -13.07
N ILE A 23 -12.98 2.68 -12.95
CA ILE A 23 -13.32 3.89 -13.72
C ILE A 23 -12.70 3.93 -15.13
N GLY A 24 -12.04 2.84 -15.55
CA GLY A 24 -11.55 2.66 -16.93
C GLY A 24 -10.05 2.80 -17.10
N ASN A 25 -9.30 3.31 -16.12
CA ASN A 25 -7.84 3.41 -16.19
C ASN A 25 -7.18 2.12 -15.66
N ARG A 26 -7.38 1.02 -16.41
CA ARG A 26 -7.02 -0.34 -15.99
C ARG A 26 -5.53 -0.51 -15.70
N LEU A 27 -4.64 0.00 -16.56
CA LEU A 27 -3.20 -0.15 -16.40
C LEU A 27 -2.71 0.51 -15.10
N ARG A 28 -3.14 1.75 -14.85
CA ARG A 28 -2.80 2.46 -13.61
C ARG A 28 -3.36 1.75 -12.38
N GLY A 29 -4.63 1.32 -12.44
CA GLY A 29 -5.25 0.58 -11.35
C GLY A 29 -4.53 -0.72 -11.02
N LEU A 30 -4.09 -1.47 -12.04
CA LEU A 30 -3.28 -2.67 -11.86
C LEU A 30 -1.91 -2.38 -11.25
N LEU A 31 -1.26 -1.28 -11.65
CA LEU A 31 0.00 -0.85 -11.04
C LEU A 31 -0.17 -0.46 -9.57
N GLU A 32 -1.21 0.30 -9.24
CA GLU A 32 -1.53 0.68 -7.85
C GLU A 32 -1.80 -0.57 -7.01
N MET A 33 -2.60 -1.53 -7.52
CA MET A 33 -2.85 -2.82 -6.87
C MET A 33 -1.58 -3.66 -6.73
N GLY A 34 -0.74 -3.70 -7.77
CA GLY A 34 0.50 -4.47 -7.77
C GLY A 34 1.54 -3.92 -6.80
N ILE A 35 1.70 -2.59 -6.73
CA ILE A 35 2.57 -1.92 -5.75
C ILE A 35 2.06 -2.16 -4.34
N ALA A 36 0.75 -2.10 -4.13
CA ALA A 36 0.14 -2.39 -2.84
C ALA A 36 0.41 -3.83 -2.38
N LEU A 37 0.09 -4.81 -3.23
CA LEU A 37 0.33 -6.22 -2.95
C LEU A 37 1.82 -6.51 -2.74
N GLY A 38 2.68 -5.95 -3.60
CA GLY A 38 4.13 -6.07 -3.47
C GLY A 38 4.65 -5.47 -2.16
N GLY A 39 4.16 -4.28 -1.79
CA GLY A 39 4.49 -3.64 -0.52
C GLY A 39 4.02 -4.46 0.68
N THR A 40 2.81 -5.02 0.64
CA THR A 40 2.29 -5.90 1.71
C THR A 40 3.10 -7.18 1.83
N ILE A 41 3.39 -7.87 0.71
CA ILE A 41 4.20 -9.09 0.72
C ILE A 41 5.60 -8.78 1.25
N PHE A 42 6.22 -7.69 0.79
CA PHE A 42 7.54 -7.26 1.25
C PHE A 42 7.55 -6.93 2.75
N PHE A 43 6.51 -6.27 3.25
CA PHE A 43 6.32 -6.01 4.68
C PHE A 43 6.18 -7.32 5.47
N CYS A 44 5.32 -8.24 5.03
CA CYS A 44 5.11 -9.53 5.68
C CYS A 44 6.39 -10.38 5.73
N VAL A 45 7.11 -10.49 4.61
CA VAL A 45 8.39 -11.22 4.55
C VAL A 45 9.42 -10.60 5.49
N THR A 46 9.50 -9.27 5.53
CA THR A 46 10.41 -8.56 6.44
C THR A 46 10.03 -8.82 7.91
N LEU A 47 8.74 -8.85 8.25
CA LEU A 47 8.29 -9.22 9.60
C LEU A 47 8.61 -10.68 9.95
N PHE A 48 8.48 -11.61 9.01
CA PHE A 48 8.90 -12.99 9.23
C PHE A 48 10.41 -13.09 9.49
N GLN A 49 11.23 -12.30 8.79
CA GLN A 49 12.67 -12.20 9.04
C GLN A 49 12.97 -11.64 10.44
N VAL A 50 12.29 -10.55 10.83
CA VAL A 50 12.39 -9.96 12.18
C VAL A 50 12.05 -11.00 13.25
N MET A 51 10.98 -11.78 13.06
CA MET A 51 10.57 -12.80 14.02
C MET A 51 11.50 -14.02 14.03
N GLY A 52 12.12 -14.36 12.89
CA GLY A 52 13.09 -15.44 12.79
C GLY A 52 14.43 -15.13 13.44
N ASP A 53 14.87 -13.87 13.38
CA ASP A 53 16.12 -13.40 14.01
C ASP A 53 15.95 -13.03 15.49
N ARG A 54 14.73 -13.06 16.01
CA ARG A 54 14.45 -12.66 17.38
C ARG A 54 14.82 -13.79 18.34
N ASP A 55 15.93 -13.63 19.05
CA ASP A 55 16.25 -14.40 20.25
C ASP A 55 15.39 -13.98 21.45
N GLU A 56 15.17 -14.89 22.41
CA GLU A 56 14.36 -14.64 23.63
C GLU A 56 14.88 -13.48 24.49
N SER A 57 16.18 -13.17 24.38
CA SER A 57 16.84 -12.06 25.09
C SER A 57 16.68 -10.71 24.39
N MET A 58 16.21 -10.68 23.15
CA MET A 58 16.08 -9.47 22.35
C MET A 58 14.71 -8.81 22.48
N THR A 59 14.72 -7.49 22.67
CA THR A 59 13.50 -6.68 22.58
C THR A 59 13.04 -6.57 21.13
N PHE A 60 11.73 -6.39 20.92
CA PHE A 60 11.15 -6.25 19.58
C PHE A 60 11.81 -5.13 18.77
N PHE A 61 12.11 -3.99 19.39
CA PHE A 61 12.76 -2.86 18.72
C PHE A 61 14.19 -3.17 18.28
N GLN A 62 14.94 -3.99 19.03
CA GLN A 62 16.28 -4.42 18.63
C GLN A 62 16.24 -5.36 17.43
N ALA A 63 15.28 -6.30 17.40
CA ALA A 63 15.09 -7.18 16.25
C ALA A 63 14.59 -6.43 15.01
N VAL A 64 13.83 -5.34 15.17
CA VAL A 64 13.31 -4.51 14.08
C VAL A 64 14.35 -3.54 13.53
N ALA A 65 15.29 -3.05 14.35
CA ALA A 65 16.28 -2.03 13.97
C ALA A 65 17.01 -2.31 12.64
N PRO A 66 17.57 -3.52 12.37
CA PRO A 66 18.24 -3.80 11.11
C PRO A 66 17.29 -3.82 9.89
N TYR A 67 16.00 -4.05 10.14
CA TYR A 67 14.95 -4.15 9.11
C TYR A 67 14.12 -2.86 8.98
N ALA A 68 14.37 -1.85 9.81
CA ALA A 68 13.54 -0.64 9.90
C ALA A 68 13.39 0.07 8.55
N LEU A 69 14.48 0.20 7.78
CA LEU A 69 14.44 0.81 6.45
C LEU A 69 13.54 0.03 5.48
N ARG A 70 13.61 -1.30 5.50
CA ARG A 70 12.78 -2.17 4.64
C ARG A 70 11.31 -2.05 5.01
N LEU A 71 10.99 -2.04 6.30
CA LEU A 71 9.62 -1.86 6.78
C LEU A 71 9.07 -0.48 6.40
N ILE A 72 9.85 0.58 6.57
CA ILE A 72 9.47 1.94 6.17
C ILE A 72 9.21 2.01 4.65
N LEU A 73 10.11 1.44 3.83
CA LEU A 73 9.92 1.38 2.38
C LEU A 73 8.65 0.63 2.01
N ALA A 74 8.37 -0.52 2.66
CA ALA A 74 7.16 -1.29 2.43
C ALA A 74 5.89 -0.47 2.73
N VAL A 75 5.89 0.24 3.86
CA VAL A 75 4.78 1.14 4.26
C VAL A 75 4.62 2.28 3.26
N ILE A 76 5.71 2.90 2.82
CA ILE A 76 5.68 3.97 1.81
C ILE A 76 5.10 3.47 0.49
N LEU A 77 5.45 2.26 0.05
CA LEU A 77 4.88 1.68 -1.18
C LEU A 77 3.37 1.50 -1.07
N VAL A 78 2.88 0.94 0.03
CA VAL A 78 1.44 0.75 0.26
C VAL A 78 0.72 2.10 0.36
N LEU A 79 1.21 3.02 1.21
CA LEU A 79 0.60 4.34 1.37
C LEU A 79 0.67 5.18 0.09
N GLY A 80 1.77 5.11 -0.65
CA GLY A 80 1.95 5.80 -1.92
C GLY A 80 0.97 5.32 -2.99
N SER A 81 0.71 4.01 -3.05
CA SER A 81 -0.32 3.43 -3.94
C SER A 81 -1.73 3.95 -3.59
N TRP A 82 -2.05 4.06 -2.29
CA TRP A 82 -3.29 4.65 -1.83
C TRP A 82 -3.40 6.13 -2.17
N LEU A 83 -2.35 6.90 -1.85
CA LEU A 83 -2.33 8.35 -2.10
C LEU A 83 -2.49 8.65 -3.59
N SER A 84 -1.80 7.88 -4.45
CA SER A 84 -1.94 7.98 -5.91
C SER A 84 -3.39 7.80 -6.36
N GLY A 85 -4.08 6.77 -5.88
CA GLY A 85 -5.46 6.48 -6.26
C GLY A 85 -6.46 7.53 -5.75
N VAL A 86 -6.26 8.04 -4.54
CA VAL A 86 -7.10 9.11 -3.96
C VAL A 86 -6.89 10.44 -4.68
N LEU A 87 -5.63 10.81 -4.94
CA LEU A 87 -5.28 12.03 -5.68
C LEU A 87 -5.82 11.99 -7.12
N PHE A 88 -5.78 10.83 -7.77
CA PHE A 88 -6.36 10.64 -9.10
C PHE A 88 -7.87 10.92 -9.10
N ALA A 89 -8.61 10.32 -8.15
CA ALA A 89 -10.04 10.58 -8.00
C ALA A 89 -10.32 12.07 -7.71
N HIS A 90 -9.52 12.70 -6.85
CA HIS A 90 -9.66 14.12 -6.53
C HIS A 90 -9.40 15.02 -7.75
N GLY A 91 -8.44 14.67 -8.60
CA GLY A 91 -8.17 15.38 -9.86
C GLY A 91 -9.32 15.29 -10.85
N LEU A 92 -10.03 14.15 -10.89
CA LEU A 92 -11.21 13.94 -11.72
C LEU A 92 -12.46 14.68 -11.20
N LEU A 93 -12.55 14.96 -9.89
CA LEU A 93 -13.65 15.75 -9.32
C LEU A 93 -13.49 17.26 -9.55
N ARG A 94 -12.26 17.74 -9.79
CA ARG A 94 -11.94 19.16 -10.03
C ARG A 94 -12.00 19.54 -11.52
N LYS A 95 -12.11 18.57 -12.41
CA LYS A 95 -12.34 18.77 -13.85
C LYS A 95 -13.83 18.67 -14.15
#